data_AF-A0A849HDC2-F1
#
_entry.id   AF-A0A849HDC2-F1
#
_cell.length_a   1.000
_cell.length_b   1.000
_cell.length_c   1.000
_cell.angle_alpha   90.00
_cell.angle_beta   90.00
_cell.angle_gamma   90.00
#
_symmetry.space_group_name_H-M   'P 1'
#
loop_
_entity.id
_entity.type
_entity.pdbx_description
1 polymer ?
#
loop_
_entity_poly.entity_id
_entity_poly.type
_entity_poly.pdbx_seq_one_letter_code
_entity_poly.pdbx_strand_id
1 'polypeptide(L)'
;MTLEADFRALEDDRDQESLERPGRVILEDDTGPMSLPVQVRTRGRFRLNPYICAFPPLRLRFPTDSLHGTVLHGVEKVKVVTHCRDNNRYEQYVLEEYLSYRIYGILTEIGFRVQLALITYRDRSGDEEDISRLAFLIEDEDAVAERLSGVIVEAQQANPNQFDPWQAGLMYLFQYLIGNTDWSIARFHNVEGIRIGDRHFPLPYDFDFSGFVNASYAGPAPVVARYIKNVRERYYWGVCSEDIDYRALFSYFNQKRESILDLIERQPGLTGRNRTLATMYVESFFEVLNDDREAEYKIVYGCREMGGKGANQGIP
;
A
#
# COMPACT_ATOMS: atom_id res chain seq x y z
N MET A 1 8.80 13.78 -13.79
CA MET A 1 9.74 14.13 -12.70
C MET A 1 11.07 13.46 -12.98
N THR A 2 12.20 14.12 -12.72
CA THR A 2 13.52 13.50 -12.71
C THR A 2 14.05 13.43 -11.28
N LEU A 3 14.58 12.27 -10.88
CA LEU A 3 15.29 12.08 -9.62
C LEU A 3 16.76 11.83 -9.93
N GLU A 4 17.62 12.74 -9.49
CA GLU A 4 19.07 12.65 -9.64
C GLU A 4 19.70 12.22 -8.31
N ALA A 5 20.42 11.10 -8.29
CA ALA A 5 21.13 10.61 -7.11
C ALA A 5 22.33 9.74 -7.54
N ASP A 6 23.18 9.35 -6.59
CA ASP A 6 24.14 8.26 -6.80
C ASP A 6 23.38 6.93 -6.60
N PHE A 7 22.82 6.40 -7.69
CA PHE A 7 21.96 5.21 -7.62
C PHE A 7 22.76 3.96 -7.34
N ARG A 8 24.02 3.90 -7.77
CA ARG A 8 24.93 2.81 -7.43
C ARG A 8 25.14 2.72 -5.93
N ALA A 9 25.44 3.84 -5.26
CA ALA A 9 25.62 3.87 -3.81
C ALA A 9 24.32 3.54 -3.03
N LEU A 10 23.15 3.84 -3.60
CA LEU A 10 21.85 3.44 -3.04
C LEU A 10 21.59 1.94 -3.22
N GLU A 11 21.92 1.40 -4.39
CA GLU A 11 21.78 -0.03 -4.67
C GLU A 11 22.77 -0.89 -3.87
N ASP A 12 23.92 -0.36 -3.49
CA ASP A 12 24.85 -1.06 -2.60
C ASP A 12 24.41 -0.99 -1.12
N ASP A 13 23.57 -0.01 -0.75
CA ASP A 13 23.08 0.21 0.62
C ASP A 13 21.59 -0.15 0.79
N ARG A 14 21.35 -1.46 0.90
CA ARG A 14 20.01 -2.08 0.99
C ARG A 14 19.66 -2.55 2.39
N ASP A 15 20.14 -1.86 3.42
CA ASP A 15 19.75 -2.14 4.81
C ASP A 15 18.50 -1.33 5.22
N GLN A 16 17.81 -1.76 6.28
CA GLN A 16 16.69 -0.99 6.85
C GLN A 16 17.16 0.34 7.47
N GLU A 17 18.41 0.36 7.94
CA GLU A 17 19.11 1.53 8.48
C GLU A 17 20.01 2.21 7.42
N SER A 18 19.67 2.08 6.14
CA SER A 18 20.44 2.70 5.05
C SER A 18 20.55 4.20 5.22
N LEU A 19 21.72 4.73 4.84
CA LEU A 19 22.04 6.14 5.03
C LEU A 19 21.25 7.04 4.06
N GLU A 20 20.84 8.20 4.55
CA GLU A 20 20.33 9.28 3.71
C GLU A 20 21.48 9.81 2.81
N ARG A 21 21.23 9.86 1.50
CA ARG A 21 22.19 10.35 0.49
C ARG A 21 21.63 11.57 -0.24
N PRO A 22 22.47 12.56 -0.57
CA PRO A 22 22.01 13.74 -1.28
C PRO A 22 21.61 13.42 -2.73
N GLY A 23 20.49 13.97 -3.15
CA GLY A 23 19.99 13.94 -4.51
C GLY A 23 19.30 15.25 -4.88
N ARG A 24 18.71 15.28 -6.08
CA ARG A 24 17.87 16.37 -6.56
C ARG A 24 16.61 15.83 -7.20
N VAL A 25 15.48 16.46 -6.94
CA VAL A 25 14.26 16.26 -7.71
C VAL A 25 14.10 17.44 -8.66
N ILE A 26 13.90 17.15 -9.94
CA ILE A 26 13.56 18.15 -10.95
C ILE A 26 12.10 17.94 -11.36
N LEU A 27 11.31 18.97 -11.16
CA LEU A 27 9.91 19.06 -11.56
C LEU A 27 9.78 20.11 -12.65
N GLU A 28 8.85 19.90 -13.57
CA GLU A 28 8.39 20.94 -14.47
C GLU A 28 7.04 21.44 -13.93
N ASP A 29 6.94 22.75 -13.72
CA ASP A 29 5.68 23.43 -13.43
C ASP A 29 5.42 24.54 -14.46
N ASP A 30 4.29 25.24 -14.32
CA ASP A 30 3.87 26.31 -15.23
C ASP A 30 4.85 27.50 -15.27
N THR A 31 5.76 27.62 -14.29
CA THR A 31 6.78 28.67 -14.21
C THR A 31 8.15 28.23 -14.74
N GLY A 32 8.34 26.93 -15.00
CA GLY A 32 9.55 26.34 -15.56
C GLY A 32 10.09 25.16 -14.74
N PRO A 33 11.31 24.68 -15.05
CA PRO A 33 11.92 23.60 -14.29
C PRO A 33 12.35 24.08 -12.90
N MET A 34 11.80 23.45 -11.87
CA MET A 34 12.19 23.62 -10.47
C MET A 34 13.10 22.48 -10.05
N SER A 35 14.23 22.79 -9.41
CA SER A 35 15.13 21.79 -8.87
C SER A 35 15.26 21.91 -7.35
N LEU A 36 14.88 20.85 -6.65
CA LEU A 36 14.80 20.80 -5.20
C LEU A 36 15.84 19.80 -4.67
N PRO A 37 16.60 20.17 -3.61
CA PRO A 37 17.45 19.20 -2.92
C PRO A 37 16.57 18.15 -2.23
N VAL A 38 17.05 16.91 -2.21
CA VAL A 38 16.37 15.81 -1.52
C VAL A 38 17.39 14.89 -0.88
N GLN A 39 17.02 14.25 0.23
CA GLN A 39 17.73 13.11 0.79
C GLN A 39 17.02 11.83 0.34
N VAL A 40 17.77 10.90 -0.22
CA VAL A 40 17.28 9.65 -0.78
C VAL A 40 17.88 8.50 0.02
N ARG A 41 17.04 7.52 0.38
CA ARG A 41 17.50 6.25 0.92
C ARG A 41 16.63 5.09 0.42
N THR A 42 17.15 3.87 0.50
CA THR A 42 16.36 2.67 0.23
C THR A 42 15.34 2.45 1.35
N ARG A 43 14.24 1.76 1.07
CA ARG A 43 13.25 1.38 2.09
C ARG A 43 12.65 0.01 1.83
N GLY A 44 12.03 -0.52 2.88
CA GLY A 44 11.27 -1.76 2.85
C GLY A 44 12.01 -2.90 3.54
N ARG A 45 11.67 -4.12 3.16
CA ARG A 45 12.30 -5.33 3.71
C ARG A 45 12.50 -6.38 2.64
N PHE A 46 11.41 -6.88 2.07
CA PHE A 46 11.46 -7.95 1.08
C PHE A 46 12.10 -7.48 -0.24
N ARG A 47 11.70 -6.30 -0.71
CA ARG A 47 12.23 -5.65 -1.92
C ARG A 47 13.62 -5.02 -1.74
N LEU A 48 14.26 -5.15 -0.58
CA LEU A 48 15.69 -4.84 -0.41
C LEU A 48 16.59 -5.99 -0.90
N ASN A 49 16.05 -7.20 -1.08
CA ASN A 49 16.82 -8.29 -1.65
C ASN A 49 17.00 -8.08 -3.18
N PRO A 50 18.25 -7.99 -3.70
CA PRO A 50 18.50 -7.74 -5.13
C PRO A 50 17.99 -8.86 -6.06
N TYR A 51 17.89 -10.10 -5.56
CA TYR A 51 17.31 -11.20 -6.32
C TYR A 51 15.79 -11.11 -6.45
N ILE A 52 15.12 -10.29 -5.64
CA ILE A 52 13.70 -10.01 -5.78
C ILE A 52 13.54 -8.73 -6.60
N CYS A 53 14.26 -7.69 -6.18
CA CYS A 53 14.12 -6.33 -6.68
C CYS A 53 15.47 -5.76 -7.05
N ALA A 54 15.75 -5.61 -8.34
CA ALA A 54 16.99 -5.03 -8.81
C ALA A 54 17.08 -3.53 -8.49
N PHE A 55 15.95 -2.82 -8.47
CA PHE A 55 15.90 -1.39 -8.11
C PHE A 55 15.01 -1.19 -6.88
N PRO A 56 15.56 -0.96 -5.68
CA PRO A 56 14.78 -0.99 -4.45
C PRO A 56 13.76 0.17 -4.38
N PRO A 57 12.69 0.04 -3.59
CA PRO A 57 11.82 1.17 -3.26
C PRO A 57 12.62 2.24 -2.50
N LEU A 58 12.25 3.52 -2.69
CA LEU A 58 12.99 4.66 -2.14
C LEU A 58 12.14 5.45 -1.15
N ARG A 59 12.79 6.13 -0.22
CA ARG A 59 12.18 7.20 0.57
C ARG A 59 12.88 8.50 0.20
N LEU A 60 12.09 9.52 -0.11
CA LEU A 60 12.55 10.87 -0.37
C LEU A 60 12.22 11.73 0.84
N ARG A 61 13.21 12.48 1.32
CA ARG A 61 13.05 13.45 2.39
C ARG A 61 13.54 14.81 1.90
N PHE A 62 12.64 15.78 1.86
CA PHE A 62 12.93 17.13 1.42
C PHE A 62 13.29 18.00 2.63
N PRO A 63 14.35 18.82 2.57
CA PRO A 63 14.61 19.81 3.61
C PRO A 63 13.46 20.84 3.66
N THR A 64 12.84 21.03 4.83
CA THR A 64 11.63 21.87 5.00
C THR A 64 11.81 23.28 4.43
N ASP A 65 12.95 23.92 4.69
CA ASP A 65 13.27 25.28 4.21
C ASP A 65 13.26 25.40 2.68
N SER A 66 13.48 24.29 1.95
CA SER A 66 13.52 24.27 0.49
C SER A 66 12.15 24.14 -0.17
N LEU A 67 11.10 23.86 0.60
CA LEU A 67 9.75 23.58 0.08
C LEU A 67 8.85 24.82 0.00
N HIS A 68 9.20 25.91 0.68
CA HIS A 68 8.38 27.13 0.69
C HIS A 68 8.20 27.72 -0.71
N GLY A 69 6.95 27.98 -1.08
CA GLY A 69 6.59 28.51 -2.41
C GLY A 69 6.64 27.46 -3.53
N THR A 70 6.82 26.18 -3.22
CA THR A 70 6.87 25.09 -4.20
C THR A 70 5.57 24.28 -4.23
N VAL A 71 5.36 23.51 -5.30
CA VAL A 71 4.24 22.54 -5.41
C VAL A 71 4.33 21.40 -4.39
N LEU A 72 5.49 21.23 -3.74
CA LEU A 72 5.74 20.23 -2.70
C LEU A 72 5.68 20.82 -1.28
N HIS A 73 5.18 22.05 -1.12
CA HIS A 73 5.02 22.66 0.21
C HIS A 73 4.21 21.74 1.15
N GLY A 74 4.77 21.45 2.33
CA GLY A 74 4.18 20.53 3.32
C GLY A 74 4.48 19.04 3.09
N VAL A 75 5.14 18.65 1.99
CA VAL A 75 5.52 17.26 1.71
C VAL A 75 6.97 17.03 2.11
N GLU A 76 7.22 16.91 3.42
CA GLU A 76 8.58 16.70 3.94
C GLU A 76 9.15 15.32 3.58
N LYS A 77 8.28 14.30 3.58
CA LYS A 77 8.64 12.91 3.32
C LYS A 77 7.65 12.29 2.35
N VAL A 78 8.15 11.45 1.45
CA VAL A 78 7.32 10.65 0.55
C VAL A 78 7.99 9.30 0.27
N LYS A 79 7.20 8.23 0.25
CA LYS A 79 7.67 6.89 -0.10
C LYS A 79 7.46 6.69 -1.60
N VAL A 80 8.44 6.12 -2.29
CA VAL A 80 8.39 5.82 -3.71
C VAL A 80 8.38 4.30 -3.89
N VAL A 81 7.31 3.78 -4.48
CA VAL A 81 7.27 2.43 -5.00
C VAL A 81 7.82 2.46 -6.42
N THR A 82 8.97 1.85 -6.60
CA THR A 82 9.73 1.86 -7.84
C THR A 82 9.37 0.68 -8.74
N HIS A 83 9.86 0.71 -9.98
CA HIS A 83 9.66 -0.34 -10.98
C HIS A 83 10.24 -1.70 -10.59
N CYS A 84 11.14 -1.75 -9.59
CA CYS A 84 11.71 -2.96 -9.01
C CYS A 84 12.59 -3.81 -9.93
N ARG A 85 12.13 -4.14 -11.13
CA ARG A 85 12.94 -4.69 -12.21
C ARG A 85 12.58 -4.02 -13.52
N ASP A 86 13.58 -3.87 -14.36
CA ASP A 86 13.39 -3.25 -15.65
C ASP A 86 12.74 -4.19 -16.67
N ASN A 87 11.42 -4.35 -16.59
CA ASN A 87 10.61 -4.96 -17.64
C ASN A 87 9.12 -4.62 -17.47
N ASN A 88 8.37 -4.76 -18.57
CA ASN A 88 6.94 -4.43 -18.61
C ASN A 88 6.10 -5.16 -17.55
N ARG A 89 6.45 -6.41 -17.19
CA ARG A 89 5.68 -7.19 -16.21
C ARG A 89 5.74 -6.55 -14.83
N TYR A 90 6.90 -6.07 -14.41
CA TYR A 90 7.06 -5.42 -13.12
C TYR A 90 6.43 -4.03 -13.11
N GLU A 91 6.42 -3.32 -14.23
CA GLU A 91 5.67 -2.06 -14.35
C GLU A 91 4.15 -2.28 -14.16
N GLN A 92 3.60 -3.42 -14.61
CA GLN A 92 2.21 -3.75 -14.32
C GLN A 92 1.95 -4.01 -12.83
N TYR A 93 2.90 -4.64 -12.10
CA TYR A 93 2.76 -4.80 -10.65
C TYR A 93 2.69 -3.46 -9.92
N VAL A 94 3.48 -2.47 -10.35
CA VAL A 94 3.41 -1.10 -9.80
C VAL A 94 2.02 -0.51 -9.99
N LEU A 95 1.43 -0.68 -11.17
CA LEU A 95 0.09 -0.17 -11.48
C LEU A 95 -1.01 -0.89 -10.70
N GLU A 96 -0.91 -2.21 -10.53
CA GLU A 96 -1.88 -3.01 -9.75
C GLU A 96 -1.77 -2.71 -8.25
N GLU A 97 -0.56 -2.49 -7.72
CA GLU A 97 -0.35 -2.06 -6.34
C GLU A 97 -0.90 -0.64 -6.13
N TYR A 98 -0.61 0.30 -7.05
CA TYR A 98 -1.18 1.64 -7.06
C TYR A 98 -2.71 1.62 -7.08
N LEU A 99 -3.30 0.77 -7.94
CA LEU A 99 -4.75 0.56 -7.98
C LEU A 99 -5.30 0.06 -6.66
N SER A 100 -4.59 -0.82 -5.95
CA SER A 100 -5.02 -1.30 -4.64
C SER A 100 -5.18 -0.15 -3.63
N TYR A 101 -4.23 0.79 -3.57
CA TYR A 101 -4.37 2.00 -2.76
C TYR A 101 -5.53 2.89 -3.22
N ARG A 102 -5.68 3.08 -4.54
CA ARG A 102 -6.77 3.89 -5.10
C ARG A 102 -8.15 3.29 -4.83
N ILE A 103 -8.28 1.96 -4.87
CA ILE A 103 -9.49 1.22 -4.49
C ILE A 103 -9.78 1.45 -3.00
N TYR A 104 -8.78 1.36 -2.12
CA TYR A 104 -8.97 1.65 -0.70
C TYR A 104 -9.47 3.08 -0.47
N GLY A 105 -8.93 4.06 -1.21
CA GLY A 105 -9.39 5.45 -1.17
C GLY A 105 -10.83 5.69 -1.67
N ILE A 106 -11.41 4.78 -2.46
CA ILE A 106 -12.85 4.81 -2.82
C ILE A 106 -13.71 4.37 -1.62
N LEU A 107 -13.18 3.45 -0.81
CA LEU A 107 -13.87 2.84 0.31
C LEU A 107 -13.84 3.74 1.56
N THR A 108 -12.75 4.48 1.79
CA THR A 108 -12.55 5.28 3.01
C THR A 108 -11.52 6.40 2.80
N GLU A 109 -11.68 7.52 3.51
CA GLU A 109 -10.67 8.60 3.55
C GLU A 109 -9.55 8.33 4.57
N ILE A 110 -9.75 7.33 5.45
CA ILE A 110 -8.78 6.88 6.45
C ILE A 110 -7.83 5.87 5.80
N GLY A 111 -6.88 6.38 5.03
CA GLY A 111 -5.87 5.61 4.30
C GLY A 111 -4.84 6.52 3.67
N PHE A 112 -3.76 5.93 3.13
CA PHE A 112 -2.70 6.67 2.46
C PHE A 112 -3.15 7.20 1.10
N ARG A 113 -2.86 8.48 0.81
CA ARG A 113 -2.98 9.01 -0.55
C ARG A 113 -1.81 8.54 -1.41
N VAL A 114 -2.09 8.31 -2.69
CA VAL A 114 -1.09 7.88 -3.67
C VAL A 114 -1.18 8.70 -4.96
N GLN A 115 -0.02 8.90 -5.60
CA GLN A 115 0.10 9.62 -6.86
C GLN A 115 0.99 8.84 -7.83
N LEU A 116 0.46 8.51 -9.02
CA LEU A 116 1.27 7.90 -10.07
C LEU A 116 2.25 8.93 -10.65
N ALA A 117 3.48 8.50 -10.91
CA ALA A 117 4.52 9.34 -11.49
C ALA A 117 5.33 8.56 -12.54
N LEU A 118 5.61 9.20 -13.67
CA LEU A 118 6.70 8.80 -14.54
C LEU A 118 7.98 9.45 -13.99
N ILE A 119 8.90 8.62 -13.51
CA ILE A 119 10.17 9.06 -12.91
C ILE A 119 11.31 8.68 -13.83
N THR A 120 12.08 9.67 -14.24
CA THR A 120 13.42 9.48 -14.82
C THR A 120 14.43 9.43 -13.68
N TYR A 121 15.08 8.29 -13.49
CA TYR A 121 16.18 8.11 -12.55
C TYR A 121 17.47 8.42 -13.32
N ARG A 122 18.16 9.50 -12.92
CA ARG A 122 19.42 9.93 -13.51
C ARG A 122 20.55 9.72 -12.51
N ASP A 123 21.48 8.85 -12.88
CA ASP A 123 22.63 8.57 -12.03
C ASP A 123 23.67 9.69 -12.11
N ARG A 124 24.09 10.19 -10.94
CA ARG A 124 25.05 11.30 -10.84
C ARG A 124 26.50 10.83 -10.86
N SER A 125 26.79 9.56 -10.60
CA SER A 125 28.16 9.06 -10.79
C SER A 125 28.50 8.92 -12.28
N GLY A 126 27.47 8.77 -13.12
CA GLY A 126 27.59 8.59 -14.57
C GLY A 126 27.93 7.15 -14.94
N ASP A 127 27.79 6.23 -13.98
CA ASP A 127 28.05 4.80 -14.17
C ASP A 127 26.87 4.08 -14.84
N GLU A 128 25.66 4.64 -14.71
CA GLU A 128 24.41 4.05 -15.21
C GLU A 128 23.68 5.00 -16.18
N GLU A 129 22.98 4.45 -17.16
CA GLU A 129 22.15 5.23 -18.09
C GLU A 129 20.85 5.73 -17.42
N ASP A 130 20.36 6.89 -17.85
CA ASP A 130 19.05 7.40 -17.42
C ASP A 130 17.94 6.38 -17.74
N ILE A 131 17.16 5.99 -16.73
CA ILE A 131 16.02 5.08 -16.89
C ILE A 131 14.71 5.79 -16.50
N SER A 132 13.70 5.72 -17.37
CA SER A 132 12.37 6.29 -17.09
C SER A 132 11.32 5.20 -16.91
N ARG A 133 10.74 5.09 -15.71
CA ARG A 133 9.73 4.05 -15.42
C ARG A 133 8.57 4.61 -14.62
N LEU A 134 7.41 3.98 -14.76
CA LEU A 134 6.29 4.27 -13.88
C LEU A 134 6.63 3.84 -12.45
N ALA A 135 6.25 4.70 -11.53
CA ALA A 135 6.36 4.55 -10.09
C ALA A 135 5.12 5.20 -9.47
N PHE A 136 4.91 5.01 -8.17
CA PHE A 136 3.96 5.84 -7.45
C PHE A 136 4.50 6.30 -6.11
N LEU A 137 4.02 7.46 -5.71
CA LEU A 137 4.30 8.11 -4.45
C LEU A 137 3.23 7.71 -3.44
N ILE A 138 3.62 7.42 -2.21
CA ILE A 138 2.74 7.18 -1.08
C ILE A 138 3.00 8.26 -0.04
N GLU A 139 1.91 8.87 0.43
CA GLU A 139 1.88 9.78 1.58
C GLU A 139 2.62 9.18 2.79
N ASP A 140 3.36 10.00 3.52
CA ASP A 140 4.03 9.57 4.75
C ASP A 140 3.02 9.48 5.90
N GLU A 141 3.28 8.62 6.88
CA GLU A 141 2.43 8.42 8.06
C GLU A 141 2.15 9.73 8.81
N ASP A 142 3.16 10.60 8.95
CA ASP A 142 3.00 11.90 9.61
C ASP A 142 2.06 12.82 8.83
N ALA A 143 2.12 12.79 7.49
CA ALA A 143 1.24 13.57 6.64
C ALA A 143 -0.22 13.06 6.67
N VAL A 144 -0.42 11.74 6.79
CA VAL A 144 -1.76 11.16 7.04
C VAL A 144 -2.29 11.65 8.38
N ALA A 145 -1.46 11.62 9.43
CA ALA A 145 -1.85 12.06 10.76
C ALA A 145 -2.25 13.54 10.78
N GLU A 146 -1.46 14.41 10.16
CA GLU A 146 -1.79 15.83 10.02
C GLU A 146 -3.10 16.04 9.26
N ARG A 147 -3.25 15.41 8.09
CA ARG A 147 -4.46 15.53 7.25
C ARG A 147 -5.73 15.09 7.97
N LEU A 148 -5.65 14.03 8.77
CA LEU A 148 -6.79 13.48 9.51
C LEU A 148 -6.94 14.08 10.91
N SER A 149 -6.11 15.06 11.27
CA SER A 149 -6.06 15.62 12.63
C SER A 149 -5.93 14.53 13.71
N GLY A 150 -5.12 13.52 13.40
CA GLY A 150 -4.89 12.34 14.23
C GLY A 150 -3.44 12.22 14.69
N VAL A 151 -3.17 11.13 15.40
CA VAL A 151 -1.83 10.79 15.91
C VAL A 151 -1.55 9.32 15.57
N ILE A 152 -0.39 9.03 15.00
CA ILE A 152 0.03 7.63 14.75
C ILE A 152 0.19 6.90 16.07
N VAL A 153 -0.32 5.67 16.11
CA VAL A 153 -0.25 4.81 17.30
C VAL A 153 1.12 4.18 17.37
N GLU A 154 1.89 4.56 18.39
CA GLU A 154 3.17 3.95 18.70
C GLU A 154 2.98 2.76 19.65
N ALA A 155 2.68 1.58 19.10
CA ALA A 155 2.53 0.35 19.86
C ALA A 155 3.10 -0.86 19.11
N GLN A 156 3.62 -1.84 19.85
CA GLN A 156 4.14 -3.07 19.25
C GLN A 156 3.02 -4.09 18.96
N GLN A 157 1.95 -4.04 19.75
CA GLN A 157 0.80 -4.91 19.62
C GLN A 157 -0.46 -4.15 20.00
N ALA A 158 -1.59 -4.63 19.51
CA ALA A 158 -2.91 -4.08 19.83
C ALA A 158 -3.94 -5.21 19.88
N ASN A 159 -4.98 -5.03 20.70
CA ASN A 159 -6.17 -5.85 20.55
C ASN A 159 -6.98 -5.29 19.36
N PRO A 160 -7.23 -6.07 18.28
CA PRO A 160 -7.99 -5.62 17.11
C PRO A 160 -9.39 -5.09 17.44
N ASN A 161 -10.01 -5.55 18.53
CA ASN A 161 -11.33 -5.09 18.96
C ASN A 161 -11.32 -3.68 19.58
N GLN A 162 -10.15 -3.05 19.74
CA GLN A 162 -10.04 -1.65 20.18
C GLN A 162 -10.11 -0.65 19.02
N PHE A 163 -10.03 -1.13 17.79
CA PHE A 163 -10.20 -0.30 16.60
C PHE A 163 -11.70 -0.09 16.33
N ASP A 164 -12.03 1.01 15.65
CA ASP A 164 -13.39 1.26 15.16
C ASP A 164 -13.88 0.05 14.34
N PRO A 165 -15.02 -0.56 14.71
CA PRO A 165 -15.45 -1.83 14.12
C PRO A 165 -15.81 -1.69 12.64
N TRP A 166 -16.37 -0.54 12.23
CA TRP A 166 -16.67 -0.28 10.82
C TRP A 166 -15.40 -0.25 9.97
N GLN A 167 -14.40 0.54 10.37
CA GLN A 167 -13.15 0.67 9.64
C GLN A 167 -12.32 -0.61 9.69
N ALA A 168 -12.31 -1.34 10.82
CA ALA A 168 -11.67 -2.64 10.92
C ALA A 168 -12.32 -3.67 9.97
N GLY A 169 -13.65 -3.78 9.99
CA GLY A 169 -14.38 -4.67 9.08
C GLY A 169 -14.21 -4.28 7.60
N LEU A 170 -14.23 -2.98 7.29
CA LEU A 170 -13.94 -2.45 5.96
C LEU A 170 -12.53 -2.84 5.50
N MET A 171 -11.53 -2.67 6.35
CA MET A 171 -10.16 -3.11 6.05
C MET A 171 -10.12 -4.63 5.81
N TYR A 172 -10.75 -5.45 6.66
CA TYR A 172 -10.73 -6.91 6.50
C TYR A 172 -11.33 -7.35 5.16
N LEU A 173 -12.45 -6.74 4.75
CA LEU A 173 -13.07 -7.01 3.46
C LEU A 173 -12.26 -6.46 2.29
N PHE A 174 -11.61 -5.31 2.44
CA PHE A 174 -10.69 -4.80 1.43
C PHE A 174 -9.50 -5.74 1.23
N GLN A 175 -8.88 -6.22 2.31
CA GLN A 175 -7.79 -7.18 2.22
C GLN A 175 -8.25 -8.49 1.57
N TYR A 176 -9.49 -8.94 1.85
CA TYR A 176 -10.09 -10.07 1.14
C TYR A 176 -10.35 -9.76 -0.34
N LEU A 177 -10.85 -8.57 -0.69
CA LEU A 177 -11.08 -8.12 -2.07
C LEU A 177 -9.82 -8.25 -2.91
N ILE A 178 -8.69 -7.74 -2.41
CA ILE A 178 -7.40 -7.83 -3.09
C ILE A 178 -6.68 -9.16 -2.90
N GLY A 179 -7.19 -10.06 -2.05
CA GLY A 179 -6.57 -11.36 -1.77
C GLY A 179 -5.24 -11.25 -1.02
N ASN A 180 -5.14 -10.29 -0.11
CA ASN A 180 -3.95 -10.08 0.72
C ASN A 180 -4.12 -10.74 2.09
N THR A 181 -3.14 -11.56 2.47
CA THR A 181 -3.07 -12.25 3.77
C THR A 181 -1.82 -11.88 4.57
N ASP A 182 -0.93 -11.05 4.00
CA ASP A 182 0.31 -10.63 4.63
C ASP A 182 0.11 -9.34 5.43
N TRP A 183 -0.75 -9.39 6.45
CA TRP A 183 -1.02 -8.26 7.33
C TRP A 183 -1.44 -8.72 8.73
N SER A 184 -1.29 -7.85 9.73
CA SER A 184 -1.79 -8.09 11.08
C SER A 184 -2.03 -6.78 11.83
N ILE A 185 -3.30 -6.45 12.10
CA ILE A 185 -3.64 -5.35 13.03
C ILE A 185 -3.02 -5.58 14.40
N ALA A 186 -3.08 -6.82 14.91
CA ALA A 186 -2.62 -7.15 16.26
C ALA A 186 -1.11 -6.96 16.46
N ARG A 187 -0.32 -6.95 15.38
CA ARG A 187 1.15 -6.84 15.41
C ARG A 187 1.68 -5.67 14.59
N PHE A 188 0.81 -4.79 14.09
CA PHE A 188 1.16 -3.71 13.17
C PHE A 188 2.05 -4.18 12.00
N HIS A 189 1.75 -5.36 11.44
CA HIS A 189 2.43 -5.87 10.24
C HIS A 189 1.65 -5.42 9.02
N ASN A 190 2.26 -4.60 8.16
CA ASN A 190 1.63 -3.99 6.98
C ASN A 190 0.33 -3.21 7.32
N VAL A 191 0.27 -2.70 8.56
CA VAL A 191 -0.82 -1.88 9.09
C VAL A 191 -0.24 -0.91 10.11
N GLU A 192 -0.48 0.39 9.95
CA GLU A 192 -0.29 1.38 11.02
C GLU A 192 -1.60 1.58 11.79
N GLY A 193 -1.52 2.08 13.02
CA GLY A 193 -2.68 2.59 13.74
C GLY A 193 -2.70 4.11 13.71
N ILE A 194 -3.88 4.71 13.64
CA ILE A 194 -4.07 6.15 13.86
C ILE A 194 -5.19 6.36 14.88
N ARG A 195 -4.95 7.26 15.84
CA ARG A 195 -5.97 7.74 16.76
C ARG A 195 -6.51 9.08 16.26
N ILE A 196 -7.81 9.16 16.02
CA ILE A 196 -8.53 10.38 15.63
C ILE A 196 -9.59 10.64 16.71
N GLY A 197 -9.44 11.74 17.45
CA GLY A 197 -10.18 11.94 18.70
C GLY A 197 -9.88 10.81 19.69
N ASP A 198 -10.93 10.13 20.14
CA ASP A 198 -10.87 9.03 21.12
C ASP A 198 -10.94 7.63 20.47
N ARG A 199 -10.88 7.54 19.14
CA ARG A 199 -11.06 6.28 18.41
C ARG A 199 -9.81 5.91 17.63
N HIS A 200 -9.54 4.61 17.55
CA HIS A 200 -8.42 4.04 16.81
C HIS A 200 -8.89 3.48 15.47
N PHE A 201 -8.12 3.71 14.42
CA PHE A 201 -8.42 3.25 13.06
C PHE A 201 -7.20 2.58 12.45
N PRO A 202 -7.37 1.46 11.73
CA PRO A 202 -6.26 0.85 11.01
C PRO A 202 -5.97 1.57 9.70
N LEU A 203 -4.69 1.69 9.37
CA LEU A 203 -4.15 2.22 8.13
C LEU A 203 -3.35 1.13 7.41
N PRO A 204 -3.98 0.31 6.57
CA PRO A 204 -3.30 -0.77 5.85
C PRO A 204 -2.36 -0.19 4.78
N TYR A 205 -1.22 -0.85 4.56
CA TYR A 205 -0.27 -0.54 3.50
C TYR A 205 0.44 -1.81 3.01
N ASP A 206 1.35 -1.68 2.04
CA ASP A 206 2.11 -2.78 1.41
C ASP A 206 1.20 -3.85 0.77
N PHE A 207 0.65 -3.53 -0.41
CA PHE A 207 -0.38 -4.35 -1.06
C PHE A 207 0.16 -5.29 -2.16
N ASP A 208 1.47 -5.42 -2.28
CA ASP A 208 2.10 -6.20 -3.33
C ASP A 208 2.01 -7.72 -3.14
N PHE A 209 1.93 -8.17 -1.89
CA PHE A 209 1.66 -9.56 -1.49
C PHE A 209 0.17 -9.92 -1.57
N SER A 210 -0.49 -9.53 -2.66
CA SER A 210 -1.93 -9.72 -2.86
C SER A 210 -2.24 -10.48 -4.15
N GLY A 211 -3.40 -11.14 -4.20
CA GLY A 211 -3.90 -11.81 -5.40
C GLY A 211 -4.32 -10.87 -6.52
N PHE A 212 -4.61 -9.60 -6.21
CA PHE A 212 -4.89 -8.55 -7.18
C PHE A 212 -3.63 -8.16 -7.95
N VAL A 213 -2.50 -7.98 -7.26
CA VAL A 213 -1.19 -7.69 -7.88
C VAL A 213 -0.55 -8.96 -8.46
N ASN A 214 -0.69 -10.09 -7.78
CA ASN A 214 -0.16 -11.39 -8.21
C ASN A 214 1.33 -11.31 -8.62
N ALA A 215 2.13 -10.57 -7.83
CA ALA A 215 3.55 -10.41 -8.09
C ALA A 215 4.23 -11.78 -8.10
N SER A 216 5.20 -11.97 -9.00
CA SER A 216 5.86 -13.28 -9.19
C SER A 216 6.63 -13.76 -7.96
N TYR A 217 6.97 -12.85 -7.06
CA TYR A 217 7.64 -13.14 -5.80
C TYR A 217 6.67 -13.26 -4.62
N ALA A 218 5.39 -12.96 -4.81
CA ALA A 218 4.38 -13.02 -3.75
C ALA A 218 3.95 -14.47 -3.50
N GLY A 219 3.84 -14.82 -2.23
CA GLY A 219 3.30 -16.10 -1.76
C GLY A 219 2.32 -15.87 -0.61
N PRO A 220 1.52 -16.88 -0.25
CA PRO A 220 0.66 -16.79 0.93
C PRO A 220 1.46 -16.47 2.18
N ALA A 221 0.89 -15.68 3.10
CA ALA A 221 1.52 -15.49 4.38
C ALA A 221 1.72 -16.85 5.09
N PRO A 222 2.86 -17.09 5.79
CA PRO A 222 3.16 -18.40 6.36
C PRO A 222 2.05 -18.96 7.26
N VAL A 223 1.32 -18.08 7.95
CA VAL A 223 0.21 -18.41 8.84
C VAL A 223 -1.01 -19.01 8.12
N VAL A 224 -1.18 -18.72 6.83
CA VAL A 224 -2.30 -19.22 6.01
C VAL A 224 -1.88 -20.18 4.90
N ALA A 225 -0.57 -20.41 4.70
CA ALA A 225 -0.02 -21.24 3.62
C ALA A 225 -0.49 -22.71 3.65
N ARG A 226 -1.07 -23.17 4.76
CA ARG A 226 -1.72 -24.49 4.86
C ARG A 226 -3.14 -24.55 4.27
N TYR A 227 -3.77 -23.39 4.05
CA TYR A 227 -5.16 -23.26 3.58
C TYR A 227 -5.24 -22.85 2.12
N ILE A 228 -4.27 -22.07 1.64
CA ILE A 228 -4.21 -21.57 0.26
C ILE A 228 -2.85 -21.85 -0.37
N LYS A 229 -2.83 -22.12 -1.67
CA LYS A 229 -1.60 -22.50 -2.40
C LYS A 229 -0.83 -21.31 -2.94
N ASN A 230 -1.52 -20.22 -3.25
CA ASN A 230 -0.95 -19.01 -3.84
C ASN A 230 -1.84 -17.80 -3.54
N VAL A 231 -1.34 -16.59 -3.78
CA VAL A 231 -2.04 -15.34 -3.45
C VAL A 231 -3.34 -15.12 -4.23
N ARG A 232 -3.57 -15.81 -5.37
CA ARG A 232 -4.84 -15.68 -6.11
C ARG A 232 -6.00 -16.34 -5.37
N GLU A 233 -5.73 -17.33 -4.53
CA GLU A 233 -6.75 -17.94 -3.68
C GLU A 233 -7.06 -17.02 -2.50
N ARG A 234 -8.25 -16.43 -2.48
CA ARG A 234 -8.67 -15.57 -1.36
C ARG A 234 -8.87 -16.40 -0.10
N TYR A 235 -8.37 -15.87 1.01
CA TYR A 235 -8.62 -16.39 2.34
C TYR A 235 -8.99 -15.23 3.26
N TYR A 236 -10.15 -15.33 3.92
CA TYR A 236 -10.57 -14.31 4.85
C TYR A 236 -9.72 -14.40 6.12
N TRP A 237 -9.04 -13.30 6.47
CA TRP A 237 -8.11 -13.24 7.62
C TRP A 237 -8.52 -12.18 8.66
N GLY A 238 -9.78 -11.76 8.63
CA GLY A 238 -10.36 -10.86 9.63
C GLY A 238 -10.53 -11.53 11.00
N VAL A 239 -10.62 -10.71 12.04
CA VAL A 239 -10.86 -11.16 13.41
C VAL A 239 -12.35 -11.14 13.72
N CYS A 240 -12.83 -12.14 14.46
CA CYS A 240 -14.22 -12.20 14.89
C CYS A 240 -14.55 -11.04 15.85
N SER A 241 -15.64 -10.33 15.56
CA SER A 241 -16.20 -9.30 16.43
C SER A 241 -17.70 -9.17 16.19
N GLU A 242 -18.48 -9.15 17.27
CA GLU A 242 -19.93 -8.96 17.23
C GLU A 242 -20.32 -7.52 16.86
N ASP A 243 -19.38 -6.56 17.00
CA ASP A 243 -19.60 -5.15 16.70
C ASP A 243 -19.47 -4.82 15.20
N ILE A 244 -19.00 -5.78 14.38
CA ILE A 244 -18.84 -5.61 12.93
C ILE A 244 -20.13 -6.02 12.22
N ASP A 245 -20.85 -5.04 11.66
CA ASP A 245 -22.00 -5.31 10.80
C ASP A 245 -21.56 -5.67 9.37
N TYR A 246 -21.34 -6.97 9.14
CA TYR A 246 -20.96 -7.49 7.82
C TYR A 246 -22.02 -7.26 6.75
N ARG A 247 -23.32 -7.26 7.08
CA ARG A 247 -24.38 -7.05 6.09
C ARG A 247 -24.36 -5.61 5.58
N ALA A 248 -24.19 -4.64 6.48
CA ALA A 248 -24.01 -3.24 6.10
C ALA A 248 -22.73 -3.05 5.28
N LEU A 249 -21.63 -3.71 5.65
CA LEU A 249 -20.39 -3.66 4.88
C LEU A 249 -20.52 -4.28 3.49
N PHE A 250 -21.16 -5.44 3.33
CA PHE A 250 -21.40 -6.04 2.01
C PHE A 250 -22.23 -5.13 1.10
N SER A 251 -23.28 -4.50 1.66
CA SER A 251 -24.06 -3.50 0.95
C SER A 251 -23.19 -2.30 0.54
N TYR A 252 -22.35 -1.80 1.44
CA TYR A 252 -21.45 -0.67 1.16
C TYR A 252 -20.45 -0.99 0.04
N PHE A 253 -19.82 -2.16 0.06
CA PHE A 253 -18.91 -2.59 -1.01
C PHE A 253 -19.65 -2.72 -2.35
N ASN A 254 -20.85 -3.30 -2.37
CA ASN A 254 -21.67 -3.39 -3.59
C ASN A 254 -22.03 -2.00 -4.15
N GLN A 255 -22.32 -1.01 -3.30
CA GLN A 255 -22.54 0.38 -3.73
C GLN A 255 -21.29 1.02 -4.38
N LYS A 256 -20.09 0.57 -4.00
CA LYS A 256 -18.81 1.04 -4.57
C LYS A 256 -18.32 0.23 -5.77
N ARG A 257 -18.99 -0.88 -6.12
CA ARG A 257 -18.60 -1.81 -7.19
C ARG A 257 -18.27 -1.09 -8.49
N GLU A 258 -19.20 -0.31 -9.02
CA GLU A 258 -19.03 0.37 -10.31
C GLU A 258 -17.87 1.36 -10.28
N SER A 259 -17.68 2.11 -9.19
CA SER A 259 -16.55 3.03 -9.05
C SER A 259 -15.20 2.31 -9.02
N ILE A 260 -15.13 1.13 -8.41
CA ILE A 260 -13.93 0.30 -8.36
C ILE A 260 -13.61 -0.26 -9.76
N LEU A 261 -14.61 -0.75 -10.48
CA LEU A 261 -14.43 -1.29 -11.83
C LEU A 261 -14.05 -0.19 -12.83
N ASP A 262 -14.68 0.99 -12.75
CA ASP A 262 -14.35 2.14 -13.60
C ASP A 262 -12.92 2.65 -13.34
N LEU A 263 -12.47 2.65 -12.08
CA LEU A 263 -11.09 2.97 -11.73
C LEU A 263 -10.10 2.02 -12.42
N ILE A 264 -10.37 0.71 -12.40
CA ILE A 264 -9.55 -0.29 -13.09
C ILE A 264 -9.60 -0.04 -14.59
N GLU A 265 -10.78 0.19 -15.18
CA GLU A 265 -10.94 0.37 -16.63
C GLU A 265 -10.19 1.58 -17.16
N ARG A 266 -10.14 2.67 -16.39
CA ARG A 266 -9.52 3.93 -16.83
C ARG A 266 -8.04 4.08 -16.47
N GLN A 267 -7.45 3.10 -15.77
CA GLN A 267 -6.05 3.19 -15.33
C GLN A 267 -5.08 3.34 -16.52
N PRO A 268 -4.34 4.47 -16.63
CA PRO A 268 -3.31 4.63 -17.65
C PRO A 268 -2.16 3.64 -17.47
N GLY A 269 -1.61 3.15 -18.59
CA GLY A 269 -0.47 2.22 -18.61
C GLY A 269 -0.82 0.75 -18.33
N LEU A 270 -2.02 0.45 -17.81
CA LEU A 270 -2.45 -0.92 -17.59
C LEU A 270 -2.77 -1.60 -18.94
N THR A 271 -2.13 -2.73 -19.23
CA THR A 271 -2.37 -3.44 -20.49
C THR A 271 -3.78 -4.02 -20.53
N GLY A 272 -4.33 -4.25 -21.73
CA GLY A 272 -5.65 -4.88 -21.88
C GLY A 272 -5.76 -6.22 -21.15
N ARG A 273 -4.69 -7.04 -21.17
CA ARG A 273 -4.64 -8.32 -20.46
C ARG A 273 -4.71 -8.13 -18.94
N ASN A 274 -3.88 -7.25 -18.37
CA ASN A 274 -3.87 -6.98 -16.93
C ASN A 274 -5.21 -6.37 -16.49
N ARG A 275 -5.78 -5.46 -17.29
CA ARG A 275 -7.10 -4.88 -17.06
C ARG A 275 -8.18 -5.96 -16.96
N THR A 276 -8.28 -6.85 -17.94
CA THR A 276 -9.22 -7.98 -17.90
C THR A 276 -9.02 -8.87 -16.67
N LEU A 277 -7.77 -9.22 -16.34
CA LEU A 277 -7.47 -10.08 -15.19
C LEU A 277 -7.81 -9.40 -13.86
N ALA A 278 -7.55 -8.10 -13.72
CA ALA A 278 -7.89 -7.31 -12.54
C ALA A 278 -9.41 -7.19 -12.38
N THR A 279 -10.13 -6.87 -13.46
CA THR A 279 -11.60 -6.81 -13.50
C THR A 279 -12.20 -8.16 -13.09
N MET A 280 -11.82 -9.25 -13.74
CA MET A 280 -12.31 -10.60 -13.39
C MET A 280 -12.02 -10.96 -11.94
N TYR A 281 -10.83 -10.60 -11.44
CA TYR A 281 -10.49 -10.86 -10.05
C TYR A 281 -11.43 -10.10 -9.12
N VAL A 282 -11.64 -8.80 -9.31
CA VAL A 282 -12.56 -8.01 -8.49
C VAL A 282 -14.01 -8.47 -8.62
N GLU A 283 -14.47 -8.82 -9.83
CA GLU A 283 -15.82 -9.34 -10.02
C GLU A 283 -16.05 -10.64 -9.24
N SER A 284 -15.09 -11.56 -9.22
CA SER A 284 -15.20 -12.79 -8.41
C SER A 284 -15.27 -12.54 -6.90
N PHE A 285 -14.80 -11.39 -6.40
CA PHE A 285 -15.06 -11.00 -5.01
C PHE A 285 -16.54 -10.62 -4.81
N PHE A 286 -17.11 -9.86 -5.75
CA PHE A 286 -18.52 -9.47 -5.70
C PHE A 286 -19.46 -10.67 -5.91
N GLU A 287 -19.06 -11.68 -6.67
CA GLU A 287 -19.78 -12.96 -6.76
C GLU A 287 -19.92 -13.61 -5.36
N VAL A 288 -18.83 -13.65 -4.58
CA VAL A 288 -18.86 -14.17 -3.20
C VAL A 288 -19.77 -13.32 -2.32
N LEU A 289 -19.67 -11.98 -2.39
CA LEU A 289 -20.47 -11.07 -1.57
C LEU A 289 -21.97 -11.13 -1.89
N ASN A 290 -22.34 -11.54 -3.11
CA ASN A 290 -23.72 -11.60 -3.58
C ASN A 290 -24.36 -12.98 -3.46
N ASP A 291 -23.63 -13.99 -2.98
CA ASP A 291 -24.19 -15.26 -2.48
C ASP A 291 -24.17 -15.21 -0.95
N ASP A 292 -25.33 -14.94 -0.33
CA ASP A 292 -25.46 -14.79 1.13
C ASP A 292 -24.85 -15.96 1.89
N ARG A 293 -25.05 -17.20 1.40
CA ARG A 293 -24.53 -18.40 2.06
C ARG A 293 -23.02 -18.47 1.93
N GLU A 294 -22.47 -18.13 0.77
CA GLU A 294 -21.03 -18.12 0.55
C GLU A 294 -20.33 -17.01 1.35
N ALA A 295 -20.91 -15.81 1.36
CA ALA A 295 -20.43 -14.68 2.15
C ALA A 295 -20.45 -14.99 3.66
N GLU A 296 -21.56 -15.53 4.17
CA GLU A 296 -21.65 -15.94 5.58
C GLU A 296 -20.62 -17.02 5.91
N TYR A 297 -20.49 -18.07 5.09
CA TYR A 297 -19.54 -19.16 5.34
C TYR A 297 -18.08 -18.70 5.29
N LYS A 298 -17.68 -17.96 4.25
CA LYS A 298 -16.28 -17.59 4.02
C LYS A 298 -15.80 -16.43 4.89
N ILE A 299 -16.69 -15.51 5.27
CA ILE A 299 -16.32 -14.24 5.89
C ILE A 299 -16.84 -14.19 7.32
N VAL A 300 -18.15 -14.30 7.52
CA VAL A 300 -18.77 -14.11 8.84
C VAL A 300 -18.38 -15.25 9.79
N TYR A 301 -18.56 -16.51 9.36
CA TYR A 301 -18.16 -17.69 10.12
C TYR A 301 -16.69 -18.10 9.87
N GLY A 302 -16.08 -17.56 8.81
CA GLY A 302 -14.67 -17.77 8.47
C GLY A 302 -13.72 -16.85 9.22
N CYS A 303 -14.22 -15.94 10.07
CA CYS A 303 -13.40 -15.05 10.88
C CYS A 303 -12.52 -15.86 11.86
N ARG A 304 -11.42 -15.24 12.29
CA ARG A 304 -10.46 -15.86 13.20
C ARG A 304 -10.71 -15.42 14.64
N GLU A 305 -10.87 -16.39 15.52
CA GLU A 305 -10.89 -16.18 16.97
C GLU A 305 -9.54 -15.69 17.51
N MET A 306 -9.59 -14.80 18.49
CA MET A 306 -8.39 -14.29 19.17
C MET A 306 -7.88 -15.30 20.20
N GLY A 307 -6.86 -16.08 19.84
CA GLY A 307 -6.20 -17.01 20.77
C GLY A 307 -4.99 -16.41 21.53
N GLY A 308 -5.13 -16.20 22.85
CA GLY A 308 -4.07 -16.27 23.87
C GLY A 308 -2.89 -15.25 23.92
N LYS A 309 -2.64 -14.73 25.13
CA LYS A 309 -1.52 -13.87 25.64
C LYS A 309 -1.31 -12.46 25.06
N GLY A 310 -1.76 -12.14 23.85
CA GLY A 310 -1.74 -10.77 23.31
C GLY A 310 -3.07 -9.99 23.47
N ALA A 311 -4.16 -10.69 23.78
CA ALA A 311 -5.52 -10.13 23.85
C ALA A 311 -5.74 -9.09 24.98
N ASN A 312 -4.81 -8.99 25.92
CA ASN A 312 -4.93 -8.14 27.12
C ASN A 312 -3.98 -6.93 27.12
N GLN A 313 -3.23 -6.69 26.04
CA GLN A 313 -2.46 -5.44 25.92
C GLN A 313 -3.32 -4.41 25.20
N GLY A 314 -3.81 -3.44 25.98
CA GLY A 314 -4.53 -2.31 25.42
C GLY A 314 -3.60 -1.45 24.56
N ILE A 315 -4.12 -0.91 23.45
CA ILE A 315 -3.53 0.26 22.80
C ILE A 315 -3.46 1.39 23.86
N PRO A 316 -2.30 2.03 24.08
CA PRO A 316 -2.12 3.10 25.06
C PRO A 316 -3.03 4.31 24.85
#